data_AF-A0A2E6P7T1-F1
#
_entry.id   AF-A0A2E6P7T1-F1
#
_cell.length_a   1.000
_cell.length_b   1.000
_cell.length_c   1.000
_cell.angle_alpha   90.00
_cell.angle_beta   90.00
_cell.angle_gamma   90.00
#
_symmetry.space_group_name_H-M   'P 1'
#
loop_
_entity.id
_entity.type
_entity.pdbx_description
1 polymer ?
#
loop_
_entity_poly.entity_id
_entity_poly.type
_entity_poly.pdbx_seq_one_letter_code
_entity_poly.pdbx_strand_id
1 'polypeptide(L)'
;MDEEGERRVSVVPILILIMLVYYGVAPFWLVASIGIWYYSLNYLEESGHLDSWNFDRVLGIILMARTKRGKSLLEYVSRNRKFWRGFGELSIWICFLLMAGVVYLLSSSLVSSIRNPPQEVLPATDILLIPGVTSFVPFWWPVLALVVALLIHEYSHGIQARAHGMEVRNFGLLLMGPLPVGAFAEPEHLDMSIAPRRERIRLYAAGPSINIVATFISLVLLGVVSSGFVAVNPGVHAL
;
A
#
# COMPACT_ATOMS: atom_id res chain seq x y z
N MET A 1 -34.87 -6.31 -30.35
CA MET A 1 -35.20 -7.36 -29.36
C MET A 1 -33.96 -7.56 -28.48
N ASP A 2 -33.44 -6.47 -27.92
CA ASP A 2 -34.00 -5.66 -26.83
C ASP A 2 -33.68 -6.36 -25.51
N GLU A 3 -32.57 -5.94 -24.92
CA GLU A 3 -32.46 -5.75 -23.49
C GLU A 3 -31.27 -4.80 -23.30
N GLU A 4 -31.56 -3.50 -23.53
CA GLU A 4 -30.84 -2.42 -22.87
C GLU A 4 -30.93 -2.69 -21.37
N GLY A 5 -29.89 -3.33 -20.83
CA GLY A 5 -29.73 -3.47 -19.40
C GLY A 5 -29.54 -2.09 -18.80
N GLU A 6 -30.64 -1.43 -18.44
CA GLU A 6 -30.65 -0.30 -17.50
C GLU A 6 -29.76 -0.68 -16.32
N ARG A 7 -28.53 -0.16 -16.27
CA ARG A 7 -27.70 -0.22 -15.07
C ARG A 7 -28.37 0.65 -14.03
N ARG A 8 -29.33 0.08 -13.30
CA ARG A 8 -29.93 0.69 -12.13
C ARG A 8 -28.79 0.96 -11.16
N VAL A 9 -28.49 2.24 -10.94
CA VAL A 9 -27.63 2.70 -9.84
C VAL A 9 -28.14 2.00 -8.59
N SER A 10 -27.34 1.10 -8.02
CA SER A 10 -27.79 0.34 -6.87
C SER A 10 -28.06 1.34 -5.74
N VAL A 11 -29.27 1.35 -5.21
CA VAL A 11 -29.70 2.30 -4.15
C VAL A 11 -29.17 1.89 -2.77
N VAL A 12 -28.64 0.68 -2.67
CA VAL A 12 -28.12 0.05 -1.45
C VAL A 12 -26.92 0.80 -0.83
N PRO A 13 -25.90 1.25 -1.59
CA PRO A 13 -24.78 2.03 -1.04
C PRO A 13 -25.24 3.38 -0.48
N ILE A 14 -26.27 3.98 -1.09
CA ILE A 14 -26.84 5.27 -0.68
C ILE A 14 -27.58 5.12 0.65
N LEU A 15 -28.38 4.06 0.82
CA LEU A 15 -29.05 3.74 2.08
C LEU A 15 -28.06 3.48 3.22
N ILE A 16 -26.94 2.80 2.94
CA ILE A 16 -25.88 2.54 3.92
C ILE A 16 -25.17 3.86 4.31
N LEU A 17 -24.85 4.71 3.34
CA LEU A 17 -24.25 6.03 3.57
C LEU A 17 -25.17 6.95 4.39
N ILE A 18 -26.48 6.94 4.12
CA ILE A 18 -27.48 7.71 4.89
C ILE A 18 -27.64 7.17 6.31
N MET A 19 -27.66 5.85 6.50
CA MET A 19 -27.68 5.21 7.82
C MET A 19 -26.46 5.61 8.67
N LEU A 20 -25.27 5.70 8.07
CA LEU A 20 -24.04 6.09 8.77
C LEU A 20 -24.07 7.53 9.29
N VAL A 21 -24.71 8.46 8.55
CA VAL A 21 -24.96 9.83 9.04
C VAL A 21 -26.02 9.84 10.12
N TYR A 22 -27.10 9.08 9.94
CA TYR A 22 -28.22 9.01 10.89
C TYR A 22 -27.79 8.50 12.27
N TYR A 23 -26.90 7.52 12.32
CA TYR A 23 -26.33 7.02 13.58
C TYR A 23 -25.15 7.84 14.12
N GLY A 24 -24.81 8.97 13.48
CA GLY A 24 -23.72 9.85 13.94
C GLY A 24 -22.31 9.25 13.81
N VAL A 25 -22.15 8.17 13.03
CA VAL A 25 -20.87 7.46 12.85
C VAL A 25 -19.92 8.24 11.94
N ALA A 26 -20.46 8.99 10.99
CA ALA A 26 -19.67 9.78 10.04
C ALA A 26 -20.27 11.18 9.86
N PRO A 27 -19.44 12.23 9.77
CA PRO A 27 -19.93 13.58 9.57
C PRO A 27 -20.50 13.75 8.15
N PHE A 28 -21.55 14.57 8.01
CA PHE A 28 -22.29 14.77 6.76
C PHE A 28 -21.39 15.14 5.57
N TRP A 29 -20.35 15.96 5.79
CA TRP A 29 -19.42 16.39 4.74
C TRP A 29 -18.62 15.23 4.14
N LEU A 30 -18.28 14.21 4.94
CA LEU A 30 -17.56 13.03 4.47
C LEU A 30 -18.45 12.17 3.57
N VAL A 31 -19.71 11.99 3.97
CA VAL A 31 -20.72 11.25 3.20
C VAL A 31 -21.06 11.96 1.90
N ALA A 32 -21.21 13.29 1.94
CA ALA A 32 -21.41 14.10 0.73
C ALA A 32 -20.21 13.99 -0.23
N SER A 33 -18.98 14.02 0.29
CA SER A 33 -17.76 13.89 -0.53
C SER A 33 -17.66 12.52 -1.20
N ILE A 34 -17.96 11.44 -0.49
CA ILE A 34 -18.01 10.07 -1.04
C ILE A 34 -19.10 9.95 -2.10
N GLY A 35 -20.27 10.53 -1.85
CA GLY A 35 -21.37 10.59 -2.82
C GLY A 35 -20.98 11.32 -4.10
N ILE A 36 -20.41 12.53 -3.99
CA ILE A 36 -19.94 13.31 -5.14
C ILE A 36 -18.88 12.54 -5.93
N TRP A 37 -17.93 11.90 -5.24
CA TRP A 37 -16.92 11.06 -5.88
C TRP A 37 -17.55 9.90 -6.66
N TYR A 38 -18.48 9.16 -6.05
CA TYR A 38 -19.19 8.06 -6.70
C TYR A 38 -19.95 8.50 -7.95
N TYR A 39 -20.71 9.60 -7.88
CA TYR A 39 -21.44 10.13 -9.02
C TYR A 39 -20.51 10.65 -10.12
N SER A 40 -19.40 11.30 -9.75
CA SER A 40 -18.40 11.78 -10.71
C SER A 40 -17.76 10.61 -11.45
N LEU A 41 -17.43 9.52 -10.75
CA LEU A 41 -16.92 8.30 -11.39
C LEU A 41 -17.95 7.65 -12.32
N ASN A 42 -19.23 7.64 -11.94
CA ASN A 42 -20.27 7.08 -12.79
C ASN A 42 -20.44 7.89 -14.09
N TYR A 43 -20.44 9.22 -13.99
CA TYR A 43 -20.50 10.12 -15.15
C TYR A 43 -19.27 9.97 -16.07
N LEU A 44 -18.07 9.83 -15.48
CA LEU A 44 -16.83 9.66 -16.24
C LEU A 44 -16.74 8.27 -16.93
N GLU A 45 -17.36 7.23 -16.36
CA GLU A 45 -17.47 5.92 -17.00
C GLU A 45 -18.50 5.93 -18.14
N GLU A 46 -19.67 6.51 -17.91
CA GLU A 46 -20.73 6.64 -18.93
C GLU A 46 -20.29 7.47 -20.15
N SER A 47 -19.43 8.47 -19.92
CA SER A 47 -18.86 9.30 -21.00
C SER A 47 -17.65 8.68 -21.71
N GLY A 48 -17.22 7.46 -21.34
CA GLY A 48 -16.12 6.73 -21.98
C GLY A 48 -14.72 7.31 -21.74
N HIS A 49 -14.59 8.35 -20.90
CA HIS A 49 -13.31 9.00 -20.63
C HIS A 49 -12.38 8.12 -19.77
N LEU A 50 -12.94 7.29 -18.88
CA LEU A 50 -12.14 6.35 -18.06
C LEU A 50 -11.32 5.38 -18.92
N ASP A 51 -11.97 4.71 -19.88
CA ASP A 51 -11.31 3.77 -20.79
C ASP A 51 -10.26 4.48 -21.66
N SER A 52 -10.55 5.69 -22.13
CA SER A 52 -9.63 6.49 -22.93
C SER A 52 -8.32 6.84 -22.19
N TRP A 53 -8.38 6.91 -20.86
CA TRP A 53 -7.26 7.23 -19.99
C TRP A 53 -6.61 6.00 -19.34
N ASN A 54 -7.06 4.78 -19.68
CA ASN A 54 -6.65 3.50 -19.06
C ASN A 54 -6.97 3.41 -17.56
N PHE A 55 -8.08 4.02 -17.12
CA PHE A 55 -8.61 3.83 -15.77
C PHE A 55 -9.83 2.92 -15.82
N ASP A 56 -9.85 1.92 -14.95
CA ASP A 56 -10.98 1.02 -14.77
C ASP A 56 -11.61 1.25 -13.40
N ARG A 57 -12.94 1.17 -13.31
CA ARG A 57 -13.61 1.23 -12.00
C ARG A 57 -13.70 -0.17 -11.40
N VAL A 58 -13.14 -0.35 -10.22
CA VAL A 58 -13.21 -1.58 -9.42
C VAL A 58 -14.08 -1.31 -8.20
N LEU A 59 -15.04 -2.20 -7.90
CA LEU A 59 -15.92 -2.12 -6.72
C LEU A 59 -16.67 -0.76 -6.58
N GLY A 60 -16.97 -0.08 -7.69
CA GLY A 60 -17.82 1.13 -7.75
C GLY A 60 -17.20 2.42 -7.20
N ILE A 61 -16.23 2.36 -6.29
CA ILE A 61 -15.62 3.54 -5.62
C ILE A 61 -14.10 3.62 -5.89
N ILE A 62 -13.47 2.50 -6.22
CA ILE A 62 -12.01 2.41 -6.43
C ILE A 62 -11.71 2.58 -7.92
N LEU A 63 -10.73 3.41 -8.23
CA LEU A 63 -10.24 3.67 -9.56
C LEU A 63 -8.90 2.94 -9.76
N MET A 64 -8.84 2.05 -10.74
CA MET A 64 -7.69 1.23 -11.10
C MET A 64 -7.00 1.85 -12.31
N ALA A 65 -5.89 2.54 -12.07
CA ALA A 65 -5.06 3.12 -13.11
C ALA A 65 -4.15 2.05 -13.70
N ARG A 66 -4.31 1.66 -14.97
CA ARG A 66 -3.40 0.74 -15.64
C ARG A 66 -2.34 1.47 -16.47
N THR A 67 -1.09 1.04 -16.33
CA THR A 67 0.02 1.58 -17.12
C THR A 67 0.94 0.48 -17.64
N LYS A 68 1.29 0.58 -18.93
CA LYS A 68 2.27 -0.30 -19.60
C LYS A 68 3.70 0.26 -19.51
N ARG A 69 3.87 1.53 -19.10
CA ARG A 69 5.16 2.25 -19.12
C ARG A 69 6.20 1.64 -18.19
N GLY A 70 5.78 0.90 -17.16
CA GLY A 70 6.67 0.26 -16.19
C GLY A 70 7.36 -1.03 -16.65
N LYS A 71 6.90 -1.64 -17.76
CA LYS A 71 7.35 -2.96 -18.20
C LYS A 71 8.79 -2.98 -18.72
N SER A 72 9.23 -1.95 -19.44
CA SER A 72 10.60 -1.88 -19.97
C SER A 72 11.63 -1.78 -18.84
N LEU A 73 11.35 -0.95 -17.82
CA LEU A 73 12.19 -0.83 -16.63
C LEU A 73 12.23 -2.15 -15.86
N LEU A 74 11.08 -2.83 -15.71
CA LEU A 74 11.03 -4.15 -15.11
C LEU A 74 11.92 -5.16 -15.84
N GLU A 75 11.82 -5.24 -17.17
CA GLU A 75 12.61 -6.16 -17.99
C GLU A 75 14.10 -5.85 -17.93
N TYR A 76 14.46 -4.57 -17.91
CA TYR A 76 15.84 -4.13 -17.73
C TYR A 76 16.41 -4.55 -16.38
N VAL A 77 15.69 -4.23 -15.29
CA VAL A 77 16.13 -4.51 -13.92
C VAL A 77 16.18 -6.03 -13.66
N SER A 78 15.18 -6.78 -14.14
CA SER A 78 15.09 -8.24 -13.97
C SER A 78 16.04 -9.05 -14.86
N ARG A 79 16.85 -8.41 -15.72
CA ARG A 79 17.80 -9.08 -16.62
C ARG A 79 18.78 -10.00 -15.89
N ASN A 80 19.26 -9.60 -14.71
CA ASN A 80 20.15 -10.43 -13.90
C ASN A 80 19.39 -11.41 -13.00
N ARG A 81 18.82 -12.46 -13.61
CA ARG A 81 17.98 -13.45 -12.90
C ARG A 81 18.68 -14.14 -11.73
N LYS A 82 20.01 -14.36 -11.82
CA LYS A 82 20.77 -15.02 -10.74
C LYS A 82 20.79 -14.16 -9.47
N PHE A 83 21.03 -12.86 -9.62
CA PHE A 83 21.00 -11.90 -8.51
C PHE A 83 19.63 -11.89 -7.83
N TRP A 84 18.56 -11.75 -8.61
CA TRP A 84 17.19 -11.68 -8.08
C TRP A 84 16.71 -13.00 -7.46
N ARG A 85 17.19 -14.15 -7.94
CA ARG A 85 16.93 -15.43 -7.26
C ARG A 85 17.61 -15.51 -5.89
N GLY A 86 18.83 -14.98 -5.77
CA GLY A 86 19.53 -14.85 -4.50
C GLY A 86 18.83 -13.88 -3.56
N PHE A 87 18.42 -12.71 -4.07
CA PHE A 87 17.61 -11.74 -3.32
C PHE A 87 16.31 -12.38 -2.81
N GLY A 88 15.56 -13.09 -3.65
CA GLY A 88 14.34 -13.77 -3.22
C GLY A 88 14.56 -14.80 -2.12
N GLU A 89 15.72 -15.47 -2.06
CA GLU A 89 16.06 -16.36 -0.94
C GLU A 89 16.37 -15.56 0.33
N LEU A 90 17.15 -14.48 0.21
CA LEU A 90 17.42 -13.55 1.32
C LEU A 90 16.12 -12.95 1.88
N SER A 91 15.18 -12.59 1.01
CA SER A 91 13.86 -12.06 1.37
C SER A 91 13.09 -12.98 2.31
N ILE A 92 13.15 -14.30 2.09
CA ILE A 92 12.50 -15.28 2.97
C ILE A 92 13.06 -15.18 4.38
N TRP A 93 14.40 -15.15 4.51
CA TRP A 93 15.07 -15.06 5.80
C TRP A 93 14.81 -13.72 6.50
N ILE A 94 14.86 -12.61 5.77
CA ILE A 94 14.54 -11.27 6.30
C ILE A 94 13.12 -11.27 6.86
N CYS A 95 12.14 -11.71 6.08
CA CYS A 95 10.74 -11.74 6.51
C CYS A 95 10.53 -12.69 7.70
N PHE A 96 11.16 -13.87 7.68
CA PHE A 96 11.06 -14.83 8.78
C PHE A 96 11.64 -14.29 10.09
N LEU A 97 12.85 -13.72 10.05
CA LEU A 97 13.51 -13.15 11.22
C LEU A 97 12.75 -11.95 11.79
N LEU A 98 12.26 -11.05 10.93
CA LEU A 98 11.48 -9.89 11.37
C LEU A 98 10.11 -10.29 11.92
N MET A 99 9.43 -11.27 11.31
CA MET A 99 8.18 -11.79 11.86
C MET A 99 8.42 -12.39 13.24
N ALA A 100 9.48 -13.19 13.41
CA ALA A 100 9.88 -13.72 14.72
C ALA A 100 10.20 -12.60 15.72
N GLY A 101 10.89 -11.54 15.27
CA GLY A 101 11.17 -10.35 16.07
C GLY A 101 9.90 -9.62 16.52
N VAL A 102 8.95 -9.41 15.63
CA VAL A 102 7.65 -8.79 15.96
C VAL A 102 6.89 -9.65 16.96
N VAL A 103 6.82 -10.97 16.76
CA VAL A 103 6.16 -11.89 17.71
C VAL A 103 6.84 -11.83 19.08
N TYR A 104 8.17 -11.81 19.11
CA TYR A 104 8.94 -11.66 20.36
C TYR A 104 8.64 -10.33 21.05
N LEU A 105 8.66 -9.20 20.32
CA LEU A 105 8.38 -7.87 20.85
C LEU A 105 6.94 -7.74 21.37
N LEU A 106 5.96 -8.29 20.66
CA LEU A 106 4.57 -8.28 21.11
C LEU A 106 4.40 -9.16 22.36
N SER A 107 5.05 -10.33 22.39
CA SER A 107 5.02 -11.22 23.55
C SER A 107 5.69 -10.58 24.78
N SER A 108 6.83 -9.93 24.60
CA SER A 108 7.52 -9.22 25.68
C SER A 108 6.74 -7.99 26.15
N SER A 109 6.11 -7.26 25.23
CA SER A 109 5.19 -6.16 25.56
C SER A 109 3.98 -6.64 26.37
N LEU A 110 3.40 -7.78 26.01
CA LEU A 110 2.31 -8.39 26.77
C LEU A 110 2.75 -8.76 28.19
N VAL A 111 3.88 -9.44 28.34
CA VAL A 111 4.44 -9.81 29.66
C VAL A 111 4.74 -8.55 30.49
N SER A 112 5.31 -7.52 29.87
CA SER A 112 5.61 -6.24 30.53
C SER A 112 4.32 -5.56 31.02
N SER A 113 3.28 -5.52 30.18
CA SER A 113 1.99 -4.90 30.51
C SER A 113 1.27 -5.60 31.65
N ILE A 114 1.41 -6.92 31.77
CA ILE A 114 0.85 -7.70 32.90
C ILE A 114 1.61 -7.42 34.20
N ARG A 115 2.95 -7.30 34.13
CA ARG A 115 3.80 -7.08 35.32
C ARG A 115 3.76 -5.63 35.81
N ASN A 116 3.66 -4.69 34.88
CA ASN A 116 3.61 -3.25 35.14
C ASN A 116 2.42 -2.67 34.37
N PRO A 117 1.23 -2.62 34.97
CA PRO A 117 0.05 -2.05 34.33
C PRO A 117 0.34 -0.59 33.94
N PRO A 118 0.09 -0.18 32.68
CA PRO A 118 0.22 1.22 32.28
C PRO A 118 -0.67 2.10 33.16
N GLN A 119 -0.11 3.14 33.78
CA GLN A 119 -0.87 4.05 34.64
C GLN A 119 -1.64 5.12 33.86
N GLU A 120 -1.31 5.31 32.58
CA GLU A 120 -1.98 6.24 31.67
C GLU A 120 -2.62 5.48 30.50
N VAL A 121 -3.90 5.74 30.28
CA VAL A 121 -4.59 5.37 29.05
C VAL A 121 -4.17 6.36 27.97
N LEU A 122 -3.27 5.95 27.08
CA LEU A 122 -2.96 6.72 25.89
C LEU A 122 -4.25 7.00 25.11
N PRO A 123 -4.48 8.24 24.62
CA PRO A 123 -5.63 8.55 23.79
C PRO A 123 -5.68 7.58 22.60
N ALA A 124 -6.85 7.02 22.29
CA ALA A 124 -7.03 6.08 21.18
C ALA A 124 -6.56 6.67 19.82
N THR A 125 -6.55 8.00 19.71
CA THR A 125 -6.08 8.77 18.56
C THR A 125 -4.59 8.62 18.28
N ASP A 126 -3.75 8.39 19.30
CA ASP A 126 -2.30 8.23 19.13
C ASP A 126 -1.90 6.77 18.85
N ILE A 127 -2.83 5.83 19.06
CA ILE A 127 -2.63 4.39 18.77
C ILE A 127 -2.77 4.13 17.26
N LEU A 128 -3.64 4.89 16.58
CA LEU A 128 -3.82 4.85 15.14
C LEU A 128 -3.12 6.06 14.52
N LEU A 129 -1.92 5.84 13.98
CA LEU A 129 -1.18 6.82 13.16
C LEU A 129 -1.97 7.14 11.87
N ILE A 130 -3.03 7.93 11.99
CA ILE A 130 -3.80 8.46 10.87
C ILE A 130 -3.13 9.78 10.47
N PRO A 131 -2.51 9.87 9.28
CA PRO A 131 -1.88 11.11 8.81
C PRO A 131 -2.87 12.28 8.85
N GLY A 132 -2.48 13.38 9.49
CA GLY A 132 -3.31 14.58 9.63
C GLY A 132 -4.31 14.58 10.79
N VAL A 133 -4.50 13.46 11.50
CA VAL A 133 -5.24 13.39 12.77
C VAL A 133 -4.28 13.39 13.95
N THR A 134 -3.11 12.74 13.81
CA THR A 134 -2.03 12.85 14.79
C THR A 134 -1.28 14.18 14.60
N SER A 135 -1.05 14.91 15.70
CA SER A 135 -0.55 16.30 15.66
C SER A 135 0.86 16.46 15.06
N PHE A 136 1.63 15.37 14.93
CA PHE A 136 3.06 15.43 14.67
C PHE A 136 3.49 15.12 13.22
N VAL A 137 2.59 14.67 12.33
CA VAL A 137 2.98 14.23 10.97
C VAL A 137 2.16 14.92 9.88
N PRO A 138 2.76 15.78 9.04
CA PRO A 138 2.04 16.41 7.92
C PRO A 138 1.52 15.36 6.94
N PHE A 139 0.26 15.50 6.50
CA PHE A 139 -0.43 14.50 5.66
C PHE A 139 0.34 14.08 4.41
N TRP A 140 1.00 15.03 3.72
CA TRP A 140 1.64 14.77 2.43
C TRP A 140 2.85 13.84 2.50
N TRP A 141 3.62 13.86 3.61
CA TRP A 141 4.84 13.04 3.71
C TRP A 141 4.55 11.54 3.82
N PRO A 142 3.64 11.08 4.71
CA PRO A 142 3.22 9.67 4.76
C PRO A 142 2.55 9.20 3.46
N VAL A 143 1.74 10.05 2.83
CA VAL A 143 1.10 9.69 1.55
C VAL A 143 2.14 9.46 0.47
N LEU A 144 3.15 10.34 0.36
CA LEU A 144 4.24 10.15 -0.58
C LEU A 144 5.05 8.88 -0.25
N ALA A 145 5.37 8.66 1.03
CA ALA A 145 6.08 7.46 1.47
C ALA A 145 5.28 6.19 1.16
N LEU A 146 3.95 6.22 1.32
CA LEU A 146 3.05 5.11 1.00
C LEU A 146 3.04 4.83 -0.51
N VAL A 147 2.95 5.86 -1.36
CA VAL A 147 3.05 5.69 -2.83
C VAL A 147 4.34 4.99 -3.20
N VAL A 148 5.47 5.47 -2.67
CA VAL A 148 6.79 4.90 -2.97
C VAL A 148 6.88 3.46 -2.46
N ALA A 149 6.42 3.20 -1.23
CA ALA A 149 6.42 1.87 -0.63
C ALA A 149 5.56 0.88 -1.44
N LEU A 150 4.37 1.27 -1.88
CA LEU A 150 3.53 0.43 -2.74
C LEU A 150 4.19 0.19 -4.10
N LEU A 151 4.73 1.24 -4.72
CA LEU A 151 5.38 1.12 -6.02
C LEU A 151 6.53 0.11 -5.95
N ILE A 152 7.47 0.29 -5.03
CA ILE A 152 8.63 -0.63 -4.92
C ILE A 152 8.18 -2.04 -4.54
N HIS A 153 7.14 -2.19 -3.70
CA HIS A 153 6.58 -3.48 -3.29
C HIS A 153 6.10 -4.27 -4.50
N GLU A 154 5.27 -3.67 -5.35
CA GLU A 154 4.74 -4.38 -6.51
C GLU A 154 5.74 -4.56 -7.63
N TYR A 155 6.67 -3.61 -7.78
CA TYR A 155 7.83 -3.83 -8.64
C TYR A 155 8.67 -5.01 -8.18
N SER A 156 8.86 -5.20 -6.87
CA SER A 156 9.62 -6.33 -6.33
C SER A 156 8.95 -7.68 -6.63
N HIS A 157 7.62 -7.77 -6.48
CA HIS A 157 6.87 -8.95 -6.94
C HIS A 157 7.06 -9.19 -8.43
N GLY A 158 6.93 -8.15 -9.25
CA GLY A 158 7.16 -8.25 -10.70
C GLY A 158 8.59 -8.71 -11.05
N ILE A 159 9.60 -8.19 -10.36
CA ILE A 159 11.01 -8.54 -10.60
C ILE A 159 11.24 -10.00 -10.23
N GLN A 160 10.70 -10.44 -9.09
CA GLN A 160 10.84 -11.81 -8.62
C GLN A 160 10.10 -12.80 -9.53
N ALA A 161 8.93 -12.43 -10.04
CA ALA A 161 8.19 -13.19 -11.05
C ALA A 161 9.04 -13.36 -12.33
N ARG A 162 9.61 -12.28 -12.86
CA ARG A 162 10.49 -12.33 -14.04
C ARG A 162 11.79 -13.10 -13.80
N ALA A 163 12.33 -13.07 -12.58
CA ALA A 163 13.52 -13.84 -12.21
C ALA A 163 13.28 -15.37 -12.24
N HIS A 164 12.04 -15.80 -12.01
CA HIS A 164 11.61 -17.21 -12.13
C HIS A 164 11.08 -17.55 -13.53
N GLY A 165 10.97 -16.56 -14.43
CA GLY A 165 10.59 -16.76 -15.82
C GLY A 165 9.10 -16.56 -16.11
N MET A 166 8.34 -16.04 -15.14
CA MET A 166 6.92 -15.75 -15.29
C MET A 166 6.70 -14.43 -16.03
N GLU A 167 5.57 -14.29 -16.72
CA GLU A 167 5.21 -13.03 -17.38
C GLU A 167 4.44 -12.08 -16.46
N VAL A 168 4.74 -10.78 -16.59
CA VAL A 168 4.03 -9.69 -15.91
C VAL A 168 3.38 -8.84 -16.99
N ARG A 169 2.04 -8.78 -16.98
CA ARG A 169 1.28 -8.20 -18.08
C ARG A 169 1.07 -6.71 -17.93
N ASN A 170 0.58 -6.29 -16.77
CA ASN A 170 0.23 -4.90 -16.49
C ASN A 170 0.66 -4.49 -15.09
N PHE A 171 1.04 -3.23 -14.95
CA PHE A 171 1.14 -2.55 -13.67
C PHE A 171 -0.05 -1.63 -13.51
N GLY A 172 -0.45 -1.38 -12.27
CA GLY A 172 -1.39 -0.33 -12.00
C GLY A 172 -1.43 0.12 -10.54
N LEU A 173 -2.22 1.18 -10.32
CA LEU A 173 -2.42 1.83 -9.03
C LEU A 173 -3.91 1.82 -8.71
N LEU A 174 -4.27 1.41 -7.51
CA LEU A 174 -5.63 1.45 -6.97
C LEU A 174 -5.79 2.72 -6.14
N LEU A 175 -6.69 3.58 -6.57
CA LEU A 175 -6.96 4.90 -5.99
C LEU A 175 -8.38 4.93 -5.41
N MET A 176 -8.52 5.42 -4.18
CA MET A 176 -9.80 5.76 -3.58
C MET A 176 -9.80 7.26 -3.32
N GLY A 177 -10.51 8.02 -4.15
CA GLY A 177 -10.36 9.47 -4.16
C GLY A 177 -8.92 9.86 -4.54
N PRO A 178 -8.30 10.83 -3.84
CA PRO A 178 -6.90 11.20 -4.04
C PRO A 178 -5.92 10.23 -3.36
N LEU A 179 -6.41 9.27 -2.56
CA LEU A 179 -5.56 8.42 -1.74
C LEU A 179 -5.24 7.10 -2.46
N PRO A 180 -3.95 6.76 -2.63
CA PRO A 180 -3.54 5.47 -3.16
C PRO A 180 -3.78 4.39 -2.10
N VAL A 181 -4.68 3.47 -2.41
CA VAL A 181 -5.05 2.36 -1.52
C VAL A 181 -4.18 1.14 -1.78
N GLY A 182 -3.64 1.01 -3.00
CA GLY A 182 -2.75 -0.08 -3.35
C GLY A 182 -2.10 0.14 -4.71
N ALA A 183 -1.14 -0.70 -5.04
CA ALA A 183 -0.68 -0.89 -6.41
C ALA A 183 -0.85 -2.37 -6.75
N PHE A 184 -0.76 -2.74 -8.01
CA PHE A 184 -0.70 -4.13 -8.41
C PHE A 184 0.23 -4.30 -9.61
N ALA A 185 0.92 -5.43 -9.64
CA ALA A 185 1.59 -5.94 -10.82
C ALA A 185 0.94 -7.29 -11.11
N GLU A 186 0.08 -7.38 -12.11
CA GLU A 186 -0.61 -8.62 -12.48
C GLU A 186 0.40 -9.64 -13.04
N PRO A 187 0.80 -10.67 -12.27
CA PRO A 187 1.51 -11.81 -12.82
C PRO A 187 0.48 -12.68 -13.54
N GLU A 188 0.87 -13.43 -14.57
CA GLU A 188 -0.07 -14.35 -15.21
C GLU A 188 -0.56 -15.39 -14.18
N HIS A 189 -1.87 -15.37 -13.84
CA HIS A 189 -2.43 -16.20 -12.76
C HIS A 189 -2.18 -17.70 -12.97
N LEU A 190 -2.11 -18.16 -14.24
CA LEU A 190 -1.75 -19.53 -14.59
C LEU A 190 -0.33 -19.89 -14.17
N ASP A 191 0.65 -19.01 -14.42
CA ASP A 191 2.05 -19.23 -14.06
C ASP A 191 2.22 -19.41 -12.54
N MET A 192 1.50 -18.63 -11.74
CA MET A 192 1.53 -18.75 -10.27
C MET A 192 0.98 -20.08 -9.77
N SER A 193 -0.06 -20.62 -10.43
CA SER A 193 -0.70 -21.87 -10.01
C SER A 193 0.20 -23.09 -10.22
N ILE A 194 1.03 -23.07 -11.27
CA ILE A 194 1.90 -24.18 -11.68
C ILE A 194 3.30 -24.06 -11.05
N ALA A 195 3.71 -22.86 -10.63
CA ALA A 195 5.03 -22.61 -10.07
C ALA A 195 5.34 -23.47 -8.81
N PRO A 196 6.57 -23.99 -8.65
CA PRO A 196 7.01 -24.71 -7.46
C PRO A 196 6.81 -23.92 -6.16
N ARG A 197 6.54 -24.63 -5.05
CA ARG A 197 6.27 -24.01 -3.73
C ARG A 197 7.29 -22.96 -3.33
N ARG A 198 8.59 -23.24 -3.52
CA ARG A 198 9.67 -22.34 -3.10
C ARG A 198 9.72 -21.06 -3.93
N GLU A 199 9.38 -21.11 -5.22
CA GLU A 199 9.32 -19.93 -6.08
C GLU A 199 8.17 -19.01 -5.68
N ARG A 200 7.01 -19.60 -5.33
CA ARG A 200 5.87 -18.85 -4.78
C ARG A 200 6.21 -18.18 -3.45
N ILE A 201 6.90 -18.88 -2.54
CA ILE A 201 7.33 -18.30 -1.27
C ILE A 201 8.29 -17.13 -1.49
N ARG A 202 9.25 -17.25 -2.42
CA ARG A 202 10.15 -16.14 -2.79
C ARG A 202 9.38 -14.95 -3.35
N LEU A 203 8.39 -15.21 -4.22
CA LEU A 203 7.52 -14.18 -4.77
C LEU A 203 6.80 -13.44 -3.63
N TYR A 204 6.07 -14.15 -2.77
CA TYR A 204 5.35 -13.55 -1.64
C TYR A 204 6.27 -12.79 -0.66
N ALA A 205 7.49 -13.26 -0.44
CA ALA A 205 8.46 -12.59 0.42
C ALA A 205 9.09 -11.33 -0.20
N ALA A 206 9.10 -11.21 -1.54
CA ALA A 206 9.80 -10.14 -2.24
C ALA A 206 9.22 -8.74 -1.95
N GLY A 207 7.89 -8.62 -1.89
CA GLY A 207 7.23 -7.34 -1.60
C GLY A 207 7.54 -6.78 -0.21
N PRO A 208 7.26 -7.50 0.89
CA PRO A 208 7.55 -6.99 2.23
C PRO A 208 9.04 -6.74 2.46
N SER A 209 9.90 -7.63 1.96
CA SER A 209 11.35 -7.52 2.14
C SER A 209 11.95 -6.28 1.47
N ILE A 210 11.49 -5.86 0.28
CA ILE A 210 12.01 -4.65 -0.37
C ILE A 210 11.67 -3.40 0.43
N ASN A 211 10.48 -3.35 1.05
CA ASN A 211 10.08 -2.23 1.90
C ASN A 211 10.93 -2.17 3.17
N ILE A 212 11.22 -3.34 3.77
CA ILE A 212 12.13 -3.46 4.91
C ILE A 212 13.54 -2.97 4.54
N VAL A 213 14.07 -3.42 3.41
CA VAL A 213 15.40 -3.02 2.94
C VAL A 213 15.44 -1.51 2.65
N ALA A 214 14.42 -0.97 1.97
CA ALA A 214 14.32 0.45 1.70
C ALA A 214 14.24 1.28 2.99
N THR A 215 13.49 0.81 3.99
CA THR A 215 13.41 1.43 5.31
C THR A 215 14.78 1.43 5.98
N PHE A 216 15.48 0.29 6.00
CA PHE A 216 16.81 0.18 6.58
C PHE A 216 17.82 1.13 5.90
N ILE A 217 17.84 1.17 4.56
CA ILE A 217 18.69 2.09 3.79
C ILE A 217 18.36 3.54 4.15
N SER A 218 17.07 3.90 4.23
CA SER A 218 16.62 5.25 4.57
C SER A 218 17.06 5.66 5.97
N LEU A 219 16.98 4.75 6.94
CA LEU A 219 17.46 4.99 8.31
C LEU A 219 18.98 5.20 8.36
N VAL A 220 19.75 4.39 7.63
CA VAL A 220 21.21 4.56 7.54
C VAL A 220 21.55 5.90 6.89
N LEU A 221 20.91 6.25 5.77
CA LEU A 221 21.12 7.53 5.09
C LEU A 221 20.77 8.71 5.99
N LEU A 222 19.64 8.64 6.70
CA LEU A 222 19.24 9.66 7.66
C LEU A 222 20.26 9.79 8.78
N GLY A 223 20.76 8.68 9.32
CA GLY A 223 21.82 8.68 10.34
C GLY A 223 23.11 9.34 9.85
N VAL A 224 23.56 9.00 8.63
CA VAL A 224 24.77 9.59 8.02
C VAL A 224 24.58 11.09 7.78
N VAL A 225 23.46 11.51 7.21
CA VAL A 225 23.16 12.92 6.95
C VAL A 225 23.03 13.70 8.26
N SER A 226 22.37 13.12 9.27
CA SER A 226 22.24 13.70 10.60
C SER A 226 23.60 13.96 11.27
N SER A 227 24.54 13.02 11.13
CA SER A 227 25.88 13.14 11.72
C SER A 227 26.72 14.31 11.17
N GLY A 228 26.36 14.85 10.00
CA GLY A 228 27.01 16.01 9.41
C GLY A 228 26.49 17.36 9.90
N PHE A 229 25.38 17.40 10.65
CA PHE A 229 24.84 18.63 11.21
C PHE A 229 25.45 18.90 12.59
N VAL A 230 25.93 20.13 12.79
CA VAL A 230 26.33 20.63 14.11
C VAL A 230 25.19 21.50 14.64
N ALA A 231 24.84 21.30 15.91
CA ALA A 231 23.81 22.11 16.56
C ALA A 231 24.24 23.59 16.54
N VAL A 232 23.38 24.45 16.01
CA VAL A 232 23.60 25.91 16.00
C VAL A 232 23.67 26.46 17.43
N ASN A 233 22.93 25.83 18.36
CA ASN A 233 22.98 26.12 19.79
C ASN A 233 23.43 24.86 20.55
N PRO A 234 24.62 24.85 21.17
CA PRO A 234 25.04 23.74 22.02
C PRO A 234 24.09 23.59 23.21
N GLY A 235 23.52 22.39 23.41
CA GLY A 235 22.76 22.03 24.61
C GLY A 235 21.23 22.07 24.52
N VAL A 236 20.64 22.47 23.39
CA VAL A 236 19.19 22.29 23.16
C VAL A 236 18.96 21.00 22.38
N HIS A 237 18.70 19.92 23.10
CA HIS A 237 18.11 18.72 22.49
C HIS A 237 16.61 18.98 22.32
N ALA A 238 16.10 18.84 21.10
CA ALA A 238 14.66 18.83 20.87
C ALA A 238 14.09 17.60 21.59
N LEU A 239 13.30 17.84 22.64
CA LEU A 239 12.48 16.83 23.31
C LEU A 239 11.30 16.44 22.41
#